data_AF-A0A935SS90-F1
#
_entry.id   AF-A0A935SS90-F1
#
_cell.length_a   1.000
_cell.length_b   1.000
_cell.length_c   1.000
_cell.angle_alpha   90.00
_cell.angle_beta   90.00
_cell.angle_gamma   90.00
#
_symmetry.space_group_name_H-M   'P 1'
#
loop_
_entity.id
_entity.type
_entity.pdbx_description
1 polymer ?
#
loop_
_entity_poly.entity_id
_entity_poly.type
_entity_poly.pdbx_seq_one_letter_code
_entity_poly.pdbx_strand_id
1 'polypeptide(L)'
;MKNLLAIAALFCFAIFAAACGAPAANNANNSNVKPASSPAATTPATTAPATTTTAPKADDKKTDVAAGDSVGVAECDEYIKKYEACLTSIAAKAPAVEGPMKTAFQAQRDGFKKAASTPEGKATLPGICKKAIETAKASTSVYACTW
;
A
#
# COMPACT_ATOMS: atom_id res chain seq x y z
N MET A 1 -50.87 9.23 9.50
CA MET A 1 -49.55 8.58 9.74
C MET A 1 -48.91 8.10 8.43
N LYS A 2 -48.69 8.99 7.45
CA LYS A 2 -47.92 8.70 6.22
C LYS A 2 -46.81 9.72 5.94
N ASN A 3 -46.66 10.73 6.81
CA ASN A 3 -45.73 11.85 6.61
C ASN A 3 -44.50 11.79 7.54
N LEU A 4 -44.30 10.66 8.24
CA LEU A 4 -43.15 10.44 9.13
C LEU A 4 -41.98 9.71 8.44
N LEU A 5 -42.15 9.31 7.16
CA LEU A 5 -41.14 8.57 6.40
C LEU A 5 -40.28 9.45 5.48
N ALA A 6 -40.53 10.77 5.43
CA ALA A 6 -39.82 11.69 4.51
C ALA A 6 -38.74 12.57 5.17
N ILE A 7 -38.59 12.55 6.50
CA ILE A 7 -37.66 13.46 7.22
C ILE A 7 -36.34 12.77 7.63
N ALA A 8 -36.26 11.43 7.61
CA ALA A 8 -35.05 10.70 7.97
C ALA A 8 -34.02 10.54 6.82
N ALA A 9 -34.37 10.94 5.59
CA ALA A 9 -33.49 10.81 4.42
C ALA A 9 -32.67 12.08 4.09
N LEU A 10 -32.81 13.16 4.87
CA LEU A 10 -32.20 14.47 4.59
C LEU A 10 -30.99 14.81 5.49
N PHE A 11 -30.55 13.90 6.36
CA PHE A 11 -29.41 14.13 7.28
C PHE A 11 -28.14 13.32 6.97
N CYS A 12 -28.08 12.57 5.87
CA CYS A 12 -26.89 11.77 5.48
C CYS A 12 -26.06 12.33 4.32
N PHE A 13 -26.33 13.55 3.83
CA PHE A 13 -25.64 14.11 2.64
C PHE A 13 -24.95 15.47 2.86
N ALA A 14 -24.72 15.88 4.11
CA ALA A 14 -24.18 17.21 4.43
C ALA A 14 -22.85 17.22 5.22
N ILE A 15 -22.07 16.14 5.22
CA ILE A 15 -20.71 16.15 5.77
C ILE A 15 -19.75 15.36 4.85
N PHE A 16 -19.64 15.75 3.58
CA PHE A 16 -18.58 15.20 2.70
C PHE A 16 -18.18 16.14 1.54
N ALA A 17 -18.11 17.45 1.78
CA ALA A 17 -17.64 18.39 0.74
C ALA A 17 -17.01 19.67 1.31
N ALA A 18 -15.85 19.57 1.96
CA ALA A 18 -14.96 20.71 2.18
C ALA A 18 -13.53 20.30 2.60
N ALA A 19 -12.80 19.51 1.80
CA ALA A 19 -11.34 19.43 1.90
C ALA A 19 -10.71 18.61 0.77
N CYS A 20 -10.66 19.16 -0.44
CA CYS A 20 -9.46 19.23 -1.29
C CYS A 20 -9.87 19.94 -2.58
N GLY A 21 -9.47 21.21 -2.69
CA GLY A 21 -9.87 22.07 -3.80
C GLY A 21 -9.21 21.68 -5.11
N ALA A 22 -10.00 21.75 -6.18
CA ALA A 22 -9.55 22.06 -7.52
C ALA A 22 -10.38 23.23 -8.03
N PRO A 23 -9.80 24.36 -8.48
CA PRO A 23 -10.52 25.29 -9.32
C PRO A 23 -10.39 24.86 -10.79
N ALA A 24 -11.55 24.74 -11.43
CA ALA A 24 -11.68 24.55 -12.87
C ALA A 24 -11.60 25.89 -13.64
N ALA A 25 -11.12 25.76 -14.88
CA ALA A 25 -11.43 26.56 -16.06
C ALA A 25 -10.79 27.96 -16.24
N ASN A 26 -9.98 28.01 -17.29
CA ASN A 26 -9.54 29.18 -18.06
C ASN A 26 -10.69 30.09 -18.50
N ASN A 27 -10.52 31.40 -18.38
CA ASN A 27 -11.12 32.37 -19.29
C ASN A 27 -10.23 33.64 -19.37
N ALA A 28 -9.98 34.10 -20.59
CA ALA A 28 -9.08 35.19 -20.93
C ALA A 28 -9.84 36.50 -21.14
N ASN A 29 -9.38 37.61 -20.55
CA ASN A 29 -9.39 38.89 -21.26
C ASN A 29 -8.38 39.89 -20.68
N ASN A 30 -7.75 40.59 -21.62
CA ASN A 30 -6.64 41.52 -21.55
C ASN A 30 -7.13 42.96 -21.29
N SER A 31 -6.43 43.74 -20.45
CA SER A 31 -5.90 45.09 -20.77
C SER A 31 -5.67 45.95 -19.53
N ASN A 32 -4.44 46.51 -19.47
CA ASN A 32 -4.04 47.76 -18.78
C ASN A 32 -4.18 47.77 -17.24
N VAL A 33 -3.13 47.99 -16.43
CA VAL A 33 -2.23 49.17 -16.40
C VAL A 33 -0.88 48.80 -15.72
N LYS A 34 0.19 49.44 -16.22
CA LYS A 34 1.64 49.46 -15.88
C LYS A 34 1.94 50.09 -14.48
N PRO A 35 3.21 50.26 -14.04
CA PRO A 35 4.13 49.34 -13.32
C PRO A 35 4.60 49.88 -11.92
N ALA A 36 5.58 49.16 -11.33
CA ALA A 36 6.60 49.58 -10.32
C ALA A 36 6.25 49.22 -8.84
N SER A 37 7.12 48.62 -8.02
CA SER A 37 8.59 48.60 -8.00
C SER A 37 9.16 47.33 -7.31
N SER A 38 10.24 46.79 -7.88
CA SER A 38 11.32 46.01 -7.23
C SER A 38 12.39 47.02 -6.72
N PRO A 39 13.38 46.77 -5.82
CA PRO A 39 14.22 45.56 -5.60
C PRO A 39 14.42 45.21 -4.10
N ALA A 40 15.15 44.21 -3.61
CA ALA A 40 16.37 43.49 -4.02
C ALA A 40 16.41 42.13 -3.27
N ALA A 41 16.69 40.99 -3.91
CA ALA A 41 18.01 40.37 -4.11
C ALA A 41 18.67 39.78 -2.84
N THR A 42 18.84 38.45 -2.84
CA THR A 42 20.10 37.77 -2.44
C THR A 42 20.06 36.28 -2.84
N THR A 43 20.70 35.99 -3.96
CA THR A 43 21.56 34.81 -4.21
C THR A 43 22.98 35.40 -4.44
N PRO A 44 24.12 34.65 -4.43
CA PRO A 44 24.33 33.21 -4.69
C PRO A 44 25.36 32.53 -3.74
N ALA A 45 25.59 31.20 -3.76
CA ALA A 45 26.60 30.51 -4.58
C ALA A 45 26.39 28.99 -4.43
N THR A 46 26.28 28.18 -5.49
CA THR A 46 27.33 27.64 -6.37
C THR A 46 28.41 26.84 -5.62
N THR A 47 28.28 25.51 -5.66
CA THR A 47 29.41 24.63 -5.93
C THR A 47 28.92 23.32 -6.58
N ALA A 48 29.40 23.06 -7.79
CA ALA A 48 29.47 21.76 -8.46
C ALA A 48 30.94 21.57 -8.88
N PRO A 49 31.41 20.42 -9.39
CA PRO A 49 30.99 19.02 -9.23
C PRO A 49 32.17 18.11 -8.76
N ALA A 50 31.91 16.87 -8.34
CA ALA A 50 32.92 15.80 -8.43
C ALA A 50 32.26 14.41 -8.51
N THR A 51 32.40 13.81 -9.69
CA THR A 51 32.31 12.38 -9.99
C THR A 51 33.35 11.56 -9.22
N THR A 52 32.91 10.45 -8.62
CA THR A 52 33.69 9.20 -8.63
C THR A 52 32.76 8.00 -8.46
N THR A 53 32.66 7.24 -9.55
CA THR A 53 32.45 5.81 -9.61
C THR A 53 33.12 5.06 -8.46
N THR A 54 32.35 4.30 -7.70
CA THR A 54 32.77 2.96 -7.26
C THR A 54 31.52 2.11 -7.06
N ALA A 55 31.22 1.30 -8.07
CA ALA A 55 30.37 0.13 -7.89
C ALA A 55 31.14 -0.88 -7.02
N PRO A 56 30.61 -1.33 -5.88
CA PRO A 56 31.03 -2.58 -5.29
C PRO A 56 30.48 -3.69 -6.19
N LYS A 57 31.43 -4.32 -6.87
CA LYS A 57 31.43 -5.69 -7.36
C LYS A 57 30.26 -6.55 -6.86
N ALA A 58 29.52 -7.08 -7.82
CA ALA A 58 28.63 -8.22 -7.63
C ALA A 58 29.39 -9.37 -6.98
N ASP A 59 29.07 -9.64 -5.72
CA ASP A 59 29.32 -10.92 -5.04
C ASP A 59 28.21 -11.13 -3.99
N ASP A 60 26.96 -10.88 -4.37
CA ASP A 60 25.83 -11.50 -3.68
C ASP A 60 25.41 -12.68 -4.52
N LYS A 61 26.00 -13.82 -4.16
CA LYS A 61 25.51 -15.17 -4.39
C LYS A 61 23.99 -15.13 -4.43
N LYS A 62 23.42 -15.05 -5.64
CA LYS A 62 22.04 -15.41 -5.92
C LYS A 62 21.95 -16.88 -5.57
N THR A 63 21.76 -17.13 -4.28
CA THR A 63 21.22 -18.37 -3.80
C THR A 63 19.82 -18.35 -4.38
N ASP A 64 19.68 -19.04 -5.51
CA ASP A 64 18.41 -19.54 -6.01
C ASP A 64 17.77 -20.35 -4.87
N VAL A 65 17.17 -19.64 -3.91
CA VAL A 65 16.14 -20.18 -3.04
C VAL A 65 14.94 -20.30 -3.95
N ALA A 66 14.74 -21.52 -4.46
CA ALA A 66 13.58 -22.00 -5.23
C ALA A 66 12.51 -20.92 -5.48
N ALA A 67 12.64 -20.24 -6.63
CA ALA A 67 11.85 -19.07 -7.02
C ALA A 67 10.37 -19.37 -7.39
N GLY A 68 9.75 -20.38 -6.78
CA GLY A 68 8.34 -20.73 -7.03
C GLY A 68 7.37 -19.93 -6.16
N ASP A 69 7.62 -19.91 -4.85
CA ASP A 69 6.61 -19.47 -3.88
C ASP A 69 7.11 -18.48 -2.82
N SER A 70 8.42 -18.30 -2.67
CA SER A 70 8.98 -17.35 -1.69
C SER A 70 8.95 -15.91 -2.22
N VAL A 71 8.56 -14.98 -1.34
CA VAL A 71 8.60 -13.52 -1.54
C VAL A 71 10.02 -12.99 -1.35
N GLY A 72 10.91 -13.77 -0.74
CA GLY A 72 12.29 -13.39 -0.45
C GLY A 72 12.42 -12.45 0.76
N VAL A 73 11.43 -12.47 1.65
CA VAL A 73 11.42 -11.79 2.94
C VAL A 73 10.97 -12.81 3.97
N ALA A 74 11.86 -13.15 4.91
CA ALA A 74 11.67 -14.27 5.84
C ALA A 74 10.34 -14.18 6.60
N GLU A 75 9.99 -13.00 7.11
CA GLU A 75 8.73 -12.78 7.83
C GLU A 75 7.49 -12.97 6.95
N CYS A 76 7.57 -12.60 5.67
CA CYS A 76 6.47 -12.80 4.73
C CYS A 76 6.33 -14.27 4.33
N ASP A 77 7.46 -14.97 4.16
CA ASP A 77 7.47 -16.39 3.84
C ASP A 77 6.96 -17.24 5.02
N GLU A 78 7.29 -16.85 6.25
CA GLU A 78 6.71 -17.47 7.44
C GLU A 78 5.19 -17.25 7.51
N TYR A 79 4.72 -16.01 7.31
CA TYR A 79 3.30 -15.70 7.22
C TYR A 79 2.59 -16.58 6.19
N ILE A 80 3.15 -16.67 4.98
CA ILE A 80 2.56 -17.45 3.88
C ILE A 80 2.42 -18.91 4.29
N LYS A 81 3.49 -19.50 4.82
CA LYS A 81 3.50 -20.89 5.27
C LYS A 81 2.47 -21.16 6.37
N LYS A 82 2.35 -20.27 7.35
CA LYS A 82 1.38 -20.39 8.45
C LYS A 82 -0.06 -20.24 7.95
N TYR A 83 -0.30 -19.31 7.04
CA TYR A 83 -1.62 -19.10 6.45
C TYR A 83 -2.05 -20.29 5.58
N GLU A 84 -1.15 -20.88 4.79
CA GLU A 84 -1.44 -22.08 3.98
C GLU A 84 -1.78 -23.30 4.85
N ALA A 85 -1.05 -23.49 5.95
CA ALA A 85 -1.38 -24.52 6.95
C ALA A 85 -2.75 -24.26 7.61
N CYS A 86 -3.06 -23.00 7.90
CA CYS A 86 -4.37 -22.58 8.41
C CYS A 86 -5.48 -22.90 7.40
N LEU A 87 -5.30 -22.57 6.12
CA LEU A 87 -6.25 -22.88 5.05
C LEU A 87 -6.50 -24.39 4.93
N THR A 88 -5.46 -25.22 5.08
CA THR A 88 -5.62 -26.69 5.07
C THR A 88 -6.47 -27.17 6.25
N SER A 89 -6.29 -26.58 7.43
CA SER A 89 -7.10 -26.87 8.62
C SER A 89 -8.54 -26.39 8.46
N ILE A 90 -8.74 -25.23 7.84
CA ILE A 90 -10.05 -24.68 7.51
C ILE A 90 -10.74 -25.56 6.47
N ALA A 91 -10.04 -26.05 5.44
CA ALA A 91 -10.61 -26.95 4.44
C ALA A 91 -11.23 -28.20 5.08
N ALA A 92 -10.58 -28.74 6.11
CA ALA A 92 -11.07 -29.91 6.84
C ALA A 92 -12.26 -29.60 7.76
N LYS A 93 -12.32 -28.39 8.35
CA LYS A 93 -13.34 -28.02 9.36
C LYS A 93 -14.53 -27.26 8.78
N ALA A 94 -14.29 -26.44 7.77
CA ALA A 94 -15.22 -25.50 7.17
C ALA A 94 -14.88 -25.29 5.66
N PRO A 95 -15.08 -26.32 4.81
CA PRO A 95 -14.70 -26.27 3.40
C PRO A 95 -15.39 -25.15 2.60
N ALA A 96 -16.59 -24.73 3.03
CA ALA A 96 -17.34 -23.65 2.38
C ALA A 96 -16.64 -22.28 2.47
N VAL A 97 -15.76 -22.05 3.45
CA VAL A 97 -15.04 -20.78 3.61
C VAL A 97 -13.61 -20.80 3.09
N GLU A 98 -13.06 -21.99 2.78
CA GLU A 98 -11.68 -22.12 2.29
C GLU A 98 -11.48 -21.40 0.95
N GLY A 99 -12.35 -21.62 -0.03
CA GLY A 99 -12.22 -21.04 -1.36
C GLY A 99 -12.10 -19.51 -1.36
N PRO A 100 -13.02 -18.78 -0.71
CA PRO A 100 -12.91 -17.33 -0.55
C PRO A 100 -11.64 -16.88 0.17
N MET A 101 -11.24 -17.55 1.26
CA MET A 101 -10.04 -17.17 2.02
C MET A 101 -8.75 -17.44 1.23
N LYS A 102 -8.68 -18.55 0.52
CA LYS A 102 -7.55 -18.88 -0.37
C LYS A 102 -7.42 -17.87 -1.50
N THR A 103 -8.53 -17.47 -2.12
CA THR A 103 -8.52 -16.44 -3.18
C THR A 103 -8.00 -15.10 -2.64
N ALA A 104 -8.49 -14.67 -1.48
CA ALA A 104 -8.01 -13.43 -0.84
C ALA A 104 -6.51 -13.51 -0.49
N PHE A 105 -6.07 -14.65 0.04
CA PHE A 105 -4.68 -14.89 0.39
C PHE A 105 -3.76 -14.91 -0.85
N GLN A 106 -4.20 -15.50 -1.97
CA GLN A 106 -3.46 -15.47 -3.22
C GLN A 106 -3.23 -14.04 -3.72
N ALA A 107 -4.27 -13.20 -3.68
CA ALA A 107 -4.13 -11.78 -4.05
C ALA A 107 -3.12 -11.04 -3.14
N GLN A 108 -3.12 -11.35 -1.85
CA GLN A 108 -2.16 -10.79 -0.91
C GLN A 108 -0.73 -11.24 -1.20
N ARG A 109 -0.54 -12.53 -1.47
CA ARG A 109 0.74 -13.13 -1.85
C ARG A 109 1.29 -12.53 -3.15
N ASP A 110 0.43 -12.31 -4.14
CA ASP A 110 0.82 -11.64 -5.39
C ASP A 110 1.19 -10.18 -5.15
N GLY A 111 0.47 -9.49 -4.25
CA GLY A 111 0.84 -8.15 -3.78
C GLY A 111 2.22 -8.13 -3.13
N PHE A 112 2.55 -9.11 -2.30
CA PHE A 112 3.86 -9.24 -1.70
C PHE A 112 4.95 -9.55 -2.73
N LYS A 113 4.70 -10.43 -3.70
CA LYS A 113 5.64 -10.70 -4.81
C LYS A 113 5.90 -9.45 -5.65
N LYS A 114 4.87 -8.66 -5.94
CA LYS A 114 5.00 -7.37 -6.64
C LYS A 114 5.81 -6.36 -5.83
N ALA A 115 5.51 -6.20 -4.54
CA ALA A 115 6.30 -5.33 -3.65
C ALA A 115 7.74 -5.80 -3.54
N ALA A 116 7.97 -7.11 -3.50
CA ALA A 116 9.30 -7.70 -3.49
C ALA A 116 10.07 -7.54 -4.81
N SER A 117 9.40 -7.13 -5.88
CA SER A 117 10.07 -6.89 -7.17
C SER A 117 10.88 -5.59 -7.18
N THR A 118 10.69 -4.71 -6.18
CA THR A 118 11.47 -3.48 -6.02
C THR A 118 12.22 -3.46 -4.69
N PRO A 119 13.42 -2.84 -4.61
CA PRO A 119 14.16 -2.73 -3.35
C PRO A 119 13.41 -1.97 -2.25
N GLU A 120 12.72 -0.89 -2.62
CA GLU A 120 11.91 -0.08 -1.70
C GLU A 120 10.73 -0.89 -1.15
N GLY A 121 10.04 -1.65 -2.00
CA GLY A 121 8.95 -2.52 -1.56
C GLY A 121 9.44 -3.66 -0.66
N LYS A 122 10.58 -4.28 -0.97
CA LYS A 122 11.23 -5.26 -0.07
C LYS A 122 11.55 -4.68 1.30
N ALA A 123 12.01 -3.44 1.39
CA ALA A 123 12.34 -2.81 2.67
C ALA A 123 11.11 -2.60 3.59
N THR A 124 9.92 -2.42 3.00
CA THR A 124 8.66 -2.22 3.77
C THR A 124 7.94 -3.52 4.11
N LEU A 125 8.20 -4.59 3.36
CA LEU A 125 7.52 -5.88 3.51
C LEU A 125 7.58 -6.51 4.92
N PRO A 126 8.69 -6.48 5.67
CA PRO A 126 8.73 -7.04 7.03
C PRO A 126 7.67 -6.43 7.96
N GLY A 127 7.46 -5.11 7.88
CA GLY A 127 6.45 -4.41 8.66
C GLY A 127 5.03 -4.78 8.22
N ILE A 128 4.81 -4.86 6.91
CA ILE A 128 3.51 -5.24 6.33
C ILE A 128 3.15 -6.68 6.72
N CYS A 129 4.09 -7.62 6.60
CA CYS A 129 3.85 -9.03 6.89
C CYS A 129 3.64 -9.30 8.38
N LYS A 130 4.33 -8.59 9.28
CA LYS A 130 3.99 -8.64 10.72
C LYS A 130 2.56 -8.19 11.00
N LYS A 131 2.11 -7.09 10.39
CA LYS A 131 0.72 -6.64 10.53
C LYS A 131 -0.27 -7.61 9.90
N ALA A 132 0.11 -8.25 8.79
CA ALA A 132 -0.68 -9.31 8.18
C ALA A 132 -0.83 -10.53 9.10
N ILE A 133 0.23 -10.97 9.78
CA ILE A 133 0.17 -12.06 10.78
C ILE A 133 -0.82 -11.71 11.90
N GLU A 134 -0.71 -10.53 12.49
CA GLU A 134 -1.62 -10.09 13.57
C GLU A 134 -3.09 -10.08 13.10
N THR A 135 -3.33 -9.56 11.90
CA THR A 135 -4.68 -9.49 11.30
C THR A 135 -5.21 -10.89 10.96
N ALA A 136 -4.36 -11.76 10.43
CA ALA A 136 -4.73 -13.12 10.09
C ALA A 136 -4.99 -13.96 11.35
N LYS A 137 -4.19 -13.78 12.41
CA LYS A 137 -4.41 -14.39 13.72
C LYS A 137 -5.75 -13.99 14.31
N ALA A 138 -6.11 -12.72 14.25
CA ALA A 138 -7.41 -12.24 14.71
C ALA A 138 -8.56 -12.86 13.88
N SER A 139 -8.47 -12.80 12.55
CA SER A 139 -9.55 -13.26 11.66
C SER A 139 -9.70 -14.78 11.58
N THR A 140 -8.65 -15.55 11.87
CA THR A 140 -8.67 -17.03 11.85
C THR A 140 -8.69 -17.68 13.22
N SER A 141 -8.75 -16.87 14.29
CA SER A 141 -8.84 -17.36 15.67
C SER A 141 -10.03 -18.31 15.87
N VAL A 142 -11.15 -18.03 15.21
CA VAL A 142 -12.37 -18.87 15.21
C VAL A 142 -12.17 -20.26 14.60
N TYR A 143 -11.14 -20.43 13.76
CA TYR A 143 -10.79 -21.71 13.14
C TYR A 143 -9.67 -22.45 13.86
N ALA A 144 -9.18 -21.91 14.98
CA ALA A 144 -8.08 -22.45 15.78
C ALA A 144 -6.79 -22.68 14.97
N CYS A 145 -6.50 -21.79 14.02
CA CYS A 145 -5.28 -21.85 13.23
C CYS A 145 -4.02 -21.61 14.09
N THR A 146 -2.94 -22.33 13.78
CA THR A 146 -1.64 -22.18 14.47
C THR A 146 -0.79 -21.13 13.75
N TRP A 147 -0.48 -20.04 14.46
CA TRP A 147 0.34 -18.91 14.00
C TRP A 147 1.72 -18.97 14.62
#